data_AF-A0A6N7ZQT3-F1
#
_entry.id   AF-A0A6N7ZQT3-F1
#
_cell.length_a   1.000
_cell.length_b   1.000
_cell.length_c   1.000
_cell.angle_alpha   90.00
_cell.angle_beta   90.00
_cell.angle_gamma   90.00
#
_symmetry.space_group_name_H-M   'P 1'
#
loop_
_entity.id
_entity.type
_entity.pdbx_description
1 polymer ?
#
loop_
_entity_poly.entity_id
_entity_poly.type
_entity_poly.pdbx_seq_one_letter_code
_entity_poly.pdbx_strand_id
1 'polypeptide(L)'
;MKRPQLPFREKVSLHLSSAFAHNLENEQTPTTPRNMNLRTKVKDELQRSITTEGPKNARRAGMKIRSANNVDKKPLMCEKPHMSTHSHRPRSLAEIALNVRGDTPYNHAMKEFIDHLSVVCPPSTREEGTVAVPLGAFSEEPVRLERKPHNAHLAGMAEFLAHLADVQPPEWCFKNRFFLKEPFVVAPGRRSGEMIMAATPGAFKRRNLFCGAVLRDFVNSKTGR
;
A
#
# COMPACT_ATOMS: atom_id res chain seq x y z
N MET A 1 17.08 52.26 3.95
CA MET A 1 17.13 50.82 3.58
C MET A 1 16.27 50.02 4.56
N LYS A 2 15.09 49.56 4.14
CA LYS A 2 14.15 48.79 4.99
C LYS A 2 14.34 47.29 4.71
N ARG A 3 14.59 46.48 5.75
CA ARG A 3 14.62 45.01 5.64
C ARG A 3 13.19 44.50 5.36
N PRO A 4 12.99 43.59 4.39
CA PRO A 4 11.69 42.94 4.22
C PRO A 4 11.48 41.94 5.37
N GLN A 5 10.32 42.03 6.03
CA GLN A 5 9.86 41.01 6.95
C GLN A 5 9.41 39.78 6.15
N LEU A 6 9.86 38.60 6.55
CA LEU A 6 9.43 37.32 6.00
C LEU A 6 8.13 36.86 6.66
N PRO A 7 7.18 36.27 5.91
CA PRO A 7 5.94 35.78 6.47
C PRO A 7 6.16 34.52 7.32
N PHE A 8 5.32 34.45 8.35
CA PHE A 8 5.21 33.43 9.37
C PHE A 8 5.01 32.04 8.75
N ARG A 9 5.94 31.10 8.99
CA ARG A 9 5.92 29.72 8.47
C ARG A 9 4.77 28.90 9.10
N GLU A 10 3.83 28.48 8.27
CA GLU A 10 2.81 27.47 8.61
C GLU A 10 3.44 26.07 8.63
N LYS A 11 3.49 25.47 9.82
CA LYS A 11 3.98 24.10 10.06
C LYS A 11 2.90 23.08 9.72
N VAL A 12 2.66 22.81 8.44
CA VAL A 12 1.68 21.80 8.01
C VAL A 12 2.29 20.87 6.95
N SER A 13 3.28 20.02 7.30
CA SER A 13 3.82 19.07 6.30
C SER A 13 4.44 17.78 6.86
N LEU A 14 3.83 17.16 7.88
CA LEU A 14 4.23 15.80 8.33
C LEU A 14 3.07 14.81 8.48
N HIS A 15 1.82 15.24 8.32
CA HIS A 15 0.67 14.38 8.66
C HIS A 15 0.15 13.51 7.50
N LEU A 16 0.47 13.83 6.24
CA LEU A 16 -0.14 13.13 5.10
C LEU A 16 0.56 11.81 4.74
N SER A 17 1.88 11.72 4.86
CA SER A 17 2.57 10.44 4.60
C SER A 17 2.31 9.40 5.69
N SER A 18 2.07 9.84 6.93
CA SER A 18 1.61 8.97 8.03
C SER A 18 0.15 8.54 7.85
N ALA A 19 -0.74 9.46 7.44
CA ALA A 19 -2.15 9.15 7.20
C ALA A 19 -2.36 8.14 6.05
N PHE A 20 -1.50 8.16 5.02
CA PHE A 20 -1.49 7.15 3.97
C PHE A 20 -1.23 5.75 4.53
N ALA A 21 -0.27 5.65 5.43
CA ALA A 21 0.09 4.42 6.08
C ALA A 21 -1.10 3.89 6.90
N HIS A 22 -1.56 4.62 7.91
CA HIS A 22 -2.58 4.12 8.85
C HIS A 22 -3.86 3.55 8.20
N ASN A 23 -4.28 4.05 7.03
CA ASN A 23 -5.48 3.53 6.37
C ASN A 23 -5.25 2.22 5.59
N LEU A 24 -4.03 1.89 5.17
CA LEU A 24 -3.75 0.61 4.50
C LEU A 24 -3.89 -0.58 5.44
N GLU A 25 -3.62 -0.41 6.74
CA GLU A 25 -3.69 -1.48 7.75
C GLU A 25 -5.11 -1.70 8.32
N ASN A 26 -5.96 -0.67 8.32
CA ASN A 26 -7.28 -0.73 8.96
C ASN A 26 -8.37 -1.49 8.19
N GLU A 27 -8.12 -2.01 6.98
CA GLU A 27 -9.11 -2.80 6.24
C GLU A 27 -9.11 -4.31 6.57
N GLN A 28 -8.63 -4.71 7.76
CA GLN A 28 -8.70 -6.10 8.23
C GLN A 28 -10.13 -6.60 8.52
N THR A 29 -11.13 -5.73 8.54
CA THR A 29 -12.52 -6.17 8.56
C THR A 29 -13.08 -6.10 7.15
N PRO A 30 -13.60 -7.20 6.57
CA PRO A 30 -14.45 -7.11 5.39
C PRO A 30 -15.65 -6.27 5.80
N THR A 31 -15.60 -4.96 5.54
CA THR A 31 -16.79 -4.13 5.56
C THR A 31 -17.66 -4.66 4.44
N THR A 32 -18.61 -5.51 4.81
CA THR A 32 -19.73 -5.94 3.98
C THR A 32 -20.14 -4.75 3.13
N PRO A 33 -20.14 -4.86 1.79
CA PRO A 33 -20.48 -3.74 0.94
C PRO A 33 -21.85 -3.23 1.38
N ARG A 34 -21.86 -2.03 1.95
CA ARG A 34 -23.09 -1.36 2.36
C ARG A 34 -23.82 -1.04 1.07
N ASN A 35 -24.72 -1.95 0.73
CA ASN A 35 -25.54 -1.98 -0.46
C ASN A 35 -26.08 -0.57 -0.76
N MET A 36 -25.40 0.15 -1.66
CA MET A 36 -25.90 1.41 -2.18
C MET A 36 -27.03 1.07 -3.15
N ASN A 37 -28.22 0.88 -2.59
CA ASN A 37 -29.48 0.83 -3.32
C ASN A 37 -29.67 2.16 -4.08
N LEU A 38 -29.10 2.26 -5.28
CA LEU A 38 -29.62 3.13 -6.32
C LEU A 38 -30.89 2.47 -6.85
N ARG A 39 -32.01 2.77 -6.17
CA ARG A 39 -33.36 2.53 -6.69
C ARG A 39 -33.57 3.42 -7.93
N THR A 40 -33.17 2.94 -9.09
CA THR A 40 -33.83 3.32 -10.35
C THR A 40 -34.98 2.34 -10.56
N LYS A 41 -36.19 2.82 -10.31
CA LYS A 41 -37.44 2.16 -10.70
C LYS A 41 -37.46 2.07 -12.23
N VAL A 42 -37.27 0.87 -12.77
CA VAL A 42 -37.88 0.49 -14.04
C VAL A 42 -38.52 -0.86 -13.79
N LYS A 43 -39.85 -0.81 -13.74
CA LYS A 43 -40.74 -1.98 -13.78
C LYS A 43 -40.59 -2.65 -15.14
N ASP A 44 -40.95 -3.94 -15.14
CA ASP A 44 -41.48 -4.75 -16.25
C ASP A 44 -40.69 -6.07 -16.27
N GLU A 45 -41.11 -7.09 -15.51
CA GLU A 45 -42.26 -7.95 -15.84
C GLU A 45 -42.01 -8.75 -17.12
N LEU A 46 -41.24 -9.84 -16.99
CA LEU A 46 -41.58 -11.05 -17.72
C LEU A 46 -41.34 -12.27 -16.85
N GLN A 47 -42.47 -12.93 -16.64
CA GLN A 47 -42.72 -14.06 -15.77
C GLN A 47 -42.60 -15.33 -16.63
N ARG A 48 -41.99 -16.38 -16.07
CA ARG A 48 -42.51 -17.77 -15.97
C ARG A 48 -41.51 -18.88 -16.31
N SER A 49 -41.57 -19.88 -15.43
CA SER A 49 -41.34 -21.33 -15.63
C SER A 49 -39.92 -21.72 -16.02
N ILE A 50 -39.24 -22.55 -15.23
CA ILE A 50 -39.45 -24.01 -15.21
C ILE A 50 -39.10 -24.61 -13.83
N THR A 51 -39.99 -25.50 -13.39
CA THR A 51 -39.96 -26.50 -12.30
C THR A 51 -38.98 -27.66 -12.55
N THR A 52 -38.35 -28.21 -11.50
CA THR A 52 -38.20 -29.66 -11.11
C THR A 52 -37.01 -29.83 -10.15
N GLU A 53 -37.18 -30.19 -8.86
CA GLU A 53 -37.39 -31.54 -8.26
C GLU A 53 -36.15 -32.48 -8.28
N GLY A 54 -35.47 -32.57 -7.12
CA GLY A 54 -34.80 -33.77 -6.55
C GLY A 54 -33.45 -34.26 -7.12
N PRO A 55 -32.68 -35.15 -6.43
CA PRO A 55 -32.96 -35.83 -5.16
C PRO A 55 -31.84 -35.76 -4.08
N LYS A 56 -32.26 -36.21 -2.89
CA LYS A 56 -31.52 -36.56 -1.67
C LYS A 56 -30.57 -37.73 -1.90
N ASN A 57 -29.35 -37.68 -1.34
CA ASN A 57 -28.48 -38.81 -0.97
C ASN A 57 -27.18 -38.25 -0.36
N ALA A 58 -26.49 -38.84 0.60
CA ALA A 58 -26.70 -40.02 1.41
C ALA A 58 -25.78 -39.89 2.63
N ARG A 59 -26.16 -40.63 3.68
CA ARG A 59 -25.45 -40.86 4.94
C ARG A 59 -23.98 -41.28 4.72
N ARG A 60 -23.05 -40.70 5.50
CA ARG A 60 -21.82 -41.38 5.96
C ARG A 60 -21.55 -40.91 7.39
N ALA A 61 -21.88 -41.76 8.36
CA ALA A 61 -20.97 -42.70 8.99
C ALA A 61 -20.13 -42.00 10.04
N GLY A 62 -20.54 -42.17 11.30
CA GLY A 62 -19.80 -41.73 12.46
C GLY A 62 -18.47 -42.47 12.57
N MET A 63 -17.46 -41.75 13.02
CA MET A 63 -16.24 -42.35 13.53
C MET A 63 -15.89 -41.66 14.84
N LYS A 64 -16.29 -42.33 15.94
CA LYS A 64 -15.80 -42.05 17.29
C LYS A 64 -14.34 -42.48 17.33
N ILE A 65 -13.41 -41.52 17.40
CA ILE A 65 -12.02 -41.80 17.74
C ILE A 65 -11.82 -41.40 19.20
N ARG A 66 -11.47 -42.41 19.99
CA ARG A 66 -11.07 -42.41 21.41
C ARG A 66 -9.88 -41.45 21.57
N SER A 67 -9.95 -40.44 22.43
CA SER A 67 -9.54 -40.47 23.84
C SER A 67 -8.36 -41.42 24.12
N ALA A 68 -7.15 -40.87 24.16
CA ALA A 68 -6.05 -41.36 24.99
C ALA A 68 -4.92 -40.32 25.07
N ASN A 69 -4.52 -40.04 26.31
CA ASN A 69 -3.18 -39.66 26.76
C ASN A 69 -2.75 -38.21 26.62
N ASN A 70 -3.31 -37.44 27.56
CA ASN A 70 -2.69 -36.29 28.19
C ASN A 70 -1.34 -36.71 28.80
N VAL A 71 -0.23 -36.38 28.13
CA VAL A 71 1.11 -36.45 28.69
C VAL A 71 1.53 -35.01 28.92
N ASP A 72 1.61 -34.63 30.19
CA ASP A 72 2.18 -33.38 30.72
C ASP A 72 3.62 -33.19 30.22
N LYS A 73 3.77 -32.73 28.97
CA LYS A 73 5.02 -32.19 28.47
C LYS A 73 4.98 -30.70 28.75
N LYS A 74 5.63 -30.30 29.85
CA LYS A 74 6.00 -28.91 30.12
C LYS A 74 6.48 -28.28 28.80
N PRO A 75 5.82 -27.22 28.29
CA PRO A 75 6.27 -26.58 27.08
C PRO A 75 7.65 -26.00 27.37
N LEU A 76 8.68 -26.58 26.76
CA LEU A 76 9.97 -25.91 26.62
C LEU A 76 9.65 -24.59 25.93
N MET A 77 9.70 -23.51 26.72
CA MET A 77 9.71 -22.15 26.25
C MET A 77 10.95 -22.06 25.35
N CYS A 78 10.74 -22.28 24.05
CA CYS A 78 11.71 -21.97 23.04
C CYS A 78 11.86 -20.46 23.09
N GLU A 79 12.83 -20.00 23.88
CA GLU A 79 13.24 -18.61 23.94
C GLU A 79 13.56 -18.21 22.51
N LYS A 80 12.59 -17.56 21.86
CA LYS A 80 12.79 -16.97 20.55
C LYS A 80 13.97 -16.02 20.75
N PRO A 81 15.08 -16.19 20.03
CA PRO A 81 16.20 -15.28 20.18
C PRO A 81 15.66 -13.88 20.00
N HIS A 82 15.72 -13.08 21.06
CA HIS A 82 15.54 -11.63 20.99
C HIS A 82 16.75 -11.11 20.23
N MET A 83 16.76 -11.35 18.91
CA MET A 83 17.58 -10.60 17.98
C MET A 83 17.13 -9.16 18.17
N SER A 84 18.00 -8.36 18.78
CA SER A 84 17.89 -6.92 18.83
C SER A 84 17.72 -6.46 17.38
N THR A 85 16.48 -6.34 16.92
CA THR A 85 16.15 -5.86 15.59
C THR A 85 16.41 -4.36 15.62
N HIS A 86 17.69 -3.98 15.57
CA HIS A 86 18.07 -2.66 15.13
C HIS A 86 17.35 -2.46 13.81
N SER A 87 16.34 -1.59 13.84
CA SER A 87 15.44 -1.27 12.75
C SER A 87 16.30 -0.91 11.53
N HIS A 88 16.57 -1.89 10.69
CA HIS A 88 17.38 -1.67 9.51
C HIS A 88 16.47 -0.90 8.55
N ARG A 89 16.78 0.38 8.36
CA ARG A 89 16.06 1.22 7.42
C ARG A 89 16.19 0.61 6.02
N PRO A 90 15.07 0.20 5.40
CA PRO A 90 15.12 -0.38 4.07
C PRO A 90 15.69 0.63 3.09
N ARG A 91 16.67 0.21 2.28
CA ARG A 91 17.35 1.03 1.27
C ARG A 91 16.75 0.89 -0.11
N SER A 92 15.96 -0.16 -0.32
CA SER A 92 15.30 -0.46 -1.59
C SER A 92 13.86 -0.93 -1.39
N LEU A 93 13.07 -0.86 -2.46
CA LEU A 93 11.72 -1.42 -2.49
C LEU A 93 11.69 -2.95 -2.31
N ALA A 94 12.78 -3.64 -2.67
CA ALA A 94 12.94 -5.07 -2.43
C ALA A 94 13.11 -5.36 -0.93
N GLU A 95 13.93 -4.56 -0.22
CA GLU A 95 14.09 -4.65 1.23
C GLU A 95 12.77 -4.39 1.99
N ILE A 96 11.93 -3.45 1.51
CA ILE A 96 10.58 -3.27 2.09
C ILE A 96 9.79 -4.57 2.02
N ALA A 97 9.78 -5.26 0.88
CA ALA A 97 9.05 -6.50 0.73
C ALA A 97 9.60 -7.61 1.63
N LEU A 98 10.93 -7.68 1.80
CA LEU A 98 11.55 -8.63 2.73
C LEU A 98 11.18 -8.33 4.19
N ASN A 99 11.23 -7.07 4.61
CA ASN A 99 10.84 -6.65 5.97
C ASN A 99 9.38 -7.01 6.24
N VAL A 100 8.48 -6.78 5.28
CA VAL A 100 7.06 -7.10 5.41
C VAL A 100 6.79 -8.60 5.47
N ARG A 101 7.60 -9.42 4.78
CA ARG A 101 7.57 -10.87 4.95
C ARG A 101 8.12 -11.33 6.30
N GLY A 102 9.01 -10.55 6.90
CA GLY A 102 9.53 -10.73 8.26
C GLY A 102 8.66 -10.07 9.34
N ASP A 103 7.34 -9.97 9.11
CA ASP A 103 6.34 -9.42 10.04
C ASP A 103 6.46 -7.92 10.35
N THR A 104 7.23 -7.15 9.58
CA THR A 104 7.23 -5.68 9.73
C THR A 104 5.96 -5.09 9.12
N PRO A 105 5.22 -4.22 9.82
CA PRO A 105 4.07 -3.52 9.24
C PRO A 105 4.46 -2.75 7.97
N TYR A 106 3.68 -2.90 6.89
CA TYR A 106 3.99 -2.31 5.58
C TYR A 106 4.20 -0.80 5.66
N ASN A 107 3.39 -0.16 6.47
CA ASN A 107 3.42 1.27 6.74
C ASN A 107 4.73 1.73 7.36
N HIS A 108 5.18 0.98 8.36
CA HIS A 108 6.42 1.25 9.05
C HIS A 108 7.61 1.06 8.10
N ALA A 109 7.66 -0.04 7.36
CA ALA A 109 8.73 -0.30 6.38
C ALA A 109 8.77 0.77 5.28
N MET A 110 7.62 1.18 4.74
CA MET A 110 7.54 2.24 3.73
C MET A 110 7.97 3.60 4.29
N LYS A 111 7.57 3.94 5.52
CA LYS A 111 7.99 5.18 6.18
C LYS A 111 9.50 5.24 6.36
N GLU A 112 10.12 4.18 6.88
CA GLU A 112 11.58 4.15 7.09
C GLU A 112 12.35 4.22 5.76
N PHE A 113 11.81 3.67 4.67
CA PHE A 113 12.35 3.83 3.32
C PHE A 113 12.31 5.29 2.85
N ILE A 114 11.18 5.97 3.03
CA ILE A 114 11.03 7.38 2.63
C ILE A 114 11.96 8.27 3.45
N ASP A 115 12.06 8.02 4.76
CA ASP A 115 13.00 8.72 5.64
C ASP A 115 14.44 8.49 5.17
N HIS A 116 14.81 7.25 4.80
CA HIS A 116 16.11 6.96 4.23
C HIS A 116 16.37 7.74 2.94
N LEU A 117 15.42 7.72 1.99
CA LEU A 117 15.49 8.51 0.76
C LEU A 117 15.67 10.00 1.02
N SER A 118 15.02 10.55 2.06
CA SER A 118 15.14 11.97 2.39
C SER A 118 16.54 12.36 2.88
N VAL A 119 17.27 11.40 3.47
CA VAL A 119 18.65 11.58 3.92
C VAL A 119 19.63 11.45 2.76
N VAL A 120 19.44 10.45 1.88
CA VAL A 120 20.38 10.19 0.77
C VAL A 120 20.15 11.08 -0.46
N CYS A 121 18.96 11.66 -0.61
CA CYS A 121 18.59 12.56 -1.71
C CYS A 121 18.29 13.98 -1.19
N PRO A 122 19.29 14.72 -0.66
CA PRO A 122 19.05 16.01 -0.04
C PRO A 122 18.48 17.03 -1.04
N PRO A 123 17.74 18.05 -0.56
CA PRO A 123 17.15 19.07 -1.44
C PRO A 123 18.19 19.91 -2.20
N SER A 124 19.42 19.99 -1.70
CA SER A 124 20.52 20.78 -2.29
C SER A 124 20.99 20.23 -3.64
N THR A 125 20.75 18.95 -3.93
CA THR A 125 21.08 18.33 -5.23
C THR A 125 20.10 18.70 -6.36
N ARG A 126 19.20 19.68 -6.17
CA ARG A 126 18.08 19.99 -7.08
C ARG A 126 18.30 21.17 -8.03
N GLU A 127 19.53 21.68 -8.16
CA GLU A 127 19.81 22.89 -8.96
C GLU A 127 19.34 22.79 -10.42
N GLU A 128 19.23 21.58 -10.97
CA GLU A 128 18.76 21.35 -12.35
C GLU A 128 17.37 20.70 -12.45
N GLY A 129 16.69 20.47 -11.33
CA GLY A 129 15.35 19.87 -11.32
C GLY A 129 15.25 18.36 -11.44
N THR A 130 16.37 17.68 -11.58
CA THR A 130 16.46 16.24 -11.40
C THR A 130 16.71 15.95 -9.92
N VAL A 131 16.00 14.98 -9.36
CA VAL A 131 16.31 14.47 -8.01
C VAL A 131 17.25 13.28 -8.20
N ALA A 132 18.45 13.35 -7.63
CA ALA A 132 19.38 12.23 -7.63
C ALA A 132 18.85 11.09 -6.75
N VAL A 133 17.96 10.25 -7.29
CA VAL A 133 17.49 9.04 -6.61
C VAL A 133 18.47 7.89 -6.92
N PRO A 134 19.04 7.21 -5.91
CA PRO A 134 19.89 6.05 -6.15
C PRO A 134 19.14 4.97 -6.92
N LEU A 135 19.70 4.49 -8.05
CA LEU A 135 19.08 3.45 -8.87
C LEU A 135 18.82 2.16 -8.08
N GLY A 136 19.69 1.83 -7.13
CA GLY A 136 19.54 0.68 -6.23
C GLY A 136 18.28 0.74 -5.36
N ALA A 137 17.65 1.91 -5.20
CA ALA A 137 16.41 2.03 -4.44
C ALA A 137 15.23 1.33 -5.11
N PHE A 138 15.25 1.16 -6.44
CA PHE A 138 14.13 0.62 -7.21
C PHE A 138 14.54 -0.34 -8.35
N SER A 139 15.83 -0.63 -8.56
CA SER A 139 16.26 -1.53 -9.63
C SER A 139 15.83 -2.98 -9.41
N GLU A 140 15.92 -3.46 -8.17
CA GLU A 140 15.62 -4.85 -7.81
C GLU A 140 14.11 -5.11 -7.72
N GLU A 141 13.65 -6.21 -8.31
CA GLU A 141 12.25 -6.61 -8.26
C GLU A 141 11.87 -7.11 -6.86
N PRO A 142 10.87 -6.52 -6.19
CA PRO A 142 10.47 -6.96 -4.86
C PRO A 142 9.87 -8.37 -4.85
N VAL A 143 10.08 -9.09 -3.75
CA VAL A 143 9.36 -10.34 -3.48
C VAL A 143 7.86 -10.06 -3.42
N ARG A 144 7.07 -10.99 -3.95
CA ARG A 144 5.61 -10.87 -3.95
C ARG A 144 5.05 -10.87 -2.52
N LEU A 145 4.27 -9.85 -2.20
CA LEU A 145 3.51 -9.75 -0.94
C LEU A 145 2.11 -10.36 -1.08
N GLU A 146 1.50 -10.72 0.05
CA GLU A 146 0.15 -11.31 0.08
C GLU A 146 -0.92 -10.31 -0.39
N ARG A 147 -0.84 -9.06 0.10
CA ARG A 147 -1.81 -8.02 -0.22
C ARG A 147 -1.50 -7.39 -1.58
N LYS A 148 -2.41 -7.56 -2.55
CA LYS A 148 -2.26 -7.01 -3.91
C LYS A 148 -2.04 -5.48 -3.93
N PRO A 149 -2.74 -4.66 -3.13
CA PRO A 149 -2.49 -3.22 -3.11
C PRO A 149 -1.06 -2.84 -2.74
N HIS A 150 -0.40 -3.62 -1.86
CA HIS A 150 1.00 -3.37 -1.49
C HIS A 150 1.94 -3.60 -2.67
N ASN A 151 1.72 -4.68 -3.44
CA ASN A 151 2.49 -4.95 -4.65
C ASN A 151 2.30 -3.81 -5.68
N ALA A 152 1.06 -3.40 -5.93
CA ALA A 152 0.76 -2.29 -6.84
C ALA A 152 1.42 -0.98 -6.39
N HIS A 153 1.45 -0.72 -5.07
CA HIS A 153 2.11 0.45 -4.51
C HIS A 153 3.63 0.41 -4.70
N LEU A 154 4.28 -0.74 -4.49
CA LEU A 154 5.73 -0.89 -4.72
C LEU A 154 6.09 -0.61 -6.20
N ALA A 155 5.34 -1.15 -7.15
CA ALA A 155 5.59 -0.90 -8.57
C ALA A 155 5.26 0.54 -8.99
N GLY A 156 4.21 1.15 -8.42
CA GLY A 156 3.91 2.57 -8.63
C GLY A 156 5.01 3.47 -8.08
N MET A 157 5.56 3.13 -6.91
CA MET A 157 6.67 3.85 -6.30
C MET A 157 7.95 3.74 -7.11
N ALA A 158 8.34 2.53 -7.55
CA ALA A 158 9.53 2.34 -8.38
C ALA A 158 9.49 3.17 -9.65
N GLU A 159 8.35 3.14 -10.34
CA GLU A 159 8.18 3.92 -11.54
C GLU A 159 8.17 5.43 -11.25
N PHE A 160 7.51 5.87 -10.18
CA PHE A 160 7.52 7.28 -9.78
C PHE A 160 8.94 7.77 -9.45
N LEU A 161 9.72 6.96 -8.73
CA LEU A 161 11.14 7.25 -8.45
C LEU A 161 12.00 7.29 -9.72
N ALA A 162 11.76 6.39 -10.67
CA ALA A 162 12.44 6.40 -11.97
C ALA A 162 12.16 7.69 -12.75
N HIS A 163 10.91 8.16 -12.76
CA HIS A 163 10.57 9.46 -13.36
C HIS A 163 11.26 10.63 -12.65
N LEU A 164 11.38 10.60 -11.31
CA LEU A 164 12.08 11.65 -10.56
C LEU A 164 13.59 11.68 -10.85
N ALA A 165 14.17 10.53 -11.17
CA ALA A 165 15.57 10.37 -11.55
C ALA A 165 15.84 10.54 -13.05
N ASP A 166 14.80 10.83 -13.85
CA ASP A 166 14.87 10.90 -15.31
C ASP A 166 15.47 9.63 -15.97
N VAL A 167 15.08 8.46 -15.46
CA VAL A 167 15.49 7.16 -16.00
C VAL A 167 14.29 6.30 -16.38
N GLN A 168 14.53 5.29 -17.22
CA GLN A 168 13.48 4.33 -17.57
C GLN A 168 13.07 3.50 -16.35
N PRO A 169 11.76 3.31 -16.10
CA PRO A 169 11.28 2.46 -15.03
C PRO A 169 11.67 0.99 -15.30
N PRO A 170 11.99 0.22 -14.24
CA PRO A 170 12.33 -1.20 -14.39
C PRO A 170 11.21 -2.00 -15.07
N GLU A 171 11.56 -2.96 -15.93
CA GLU A 171 10.58 -3.80 -16.66
C GLU A 171 9.60 -4.53 -15.75
N TRP A 172 10.06 -4.94 -14.56
CA TRP A 172 9.21 -5.63 -13.60
C TRP A 172 8.00 -4.80 -13.17
N CYS A 173 8.09 -3.47 -13.23
CA CYS A 173 6.99 -2.56 -12.89
C CYS A 173 5.75 -2.76 -13.77
N PHE A 174 5.90 -3.38 -14.95
CA PHE A 174 4.86 -3.61 -15.94
C PHE A 174 4.24 -5.01 -15.89
N LYS A 175 4.72 -5.91 -15.01
CA LYS A 175 4.12 -7.24 -14.87
C LYS A 175 2.69 -7.16 -14.34
N ASN A 176 1.77 -7.94 -14.92
CA ASN A 176 0.35 -7.96 -14.55
C ASN A 176 0.06 -8.12 -13.06
N ARG A 177 0.95 -8.78 -12.30
CA ARG A 177 0.81 -8.96 -10.84
C ARG A 177 0.82 -7.65 -10.04
N PHE A 178 1.31 -6.56 -10.63
CA PHE A 178 1.38 -5.24 -10.01
C PHE A 178 0.20 -4.32 -10.38
N PHE A 179 -0.77 -4.83 -11.14
CA PHE A 179 -1.97 -4.09 -11.51
C PHE A 179 -3.18 -4.63 -10.74
N LEU A 180 -3.98 -3.72 -10.19
CA LEU A 180 -5.24 -4.10 -9.55
C LEU A 180 -6.34 -4.24 -10.59
N LYS A 181 -7.16 -5.27 -10.44
CA LYS A 181 -8.33 -5.49 -11.31
C LYS A 181 -9.40 -4.40 -11.12
N GLU A 182 -9.51 -3.90 -9.90
CA GLU A 182 -10.48 -2.89 -9.50
C GLU A 182 -9.76 -1.69 -8.86
N PRO A 183 -10.29 -0.47 -9.02
CA PRO A 183 -9.84 0.73 -8.29
C PRO A 183 -9.75 0.51 -6.78
N PHE A 184 -8.60 0.84 -6.19
CA PHE A 184 -8.37 0.85 -4.74
C PHE A 184 -8.03 2.26 -4.28
N VAL A 185 -8.82 2.81 -3.36
CA VAL A 185 -8.66 4.18 -2.83
C VAL A 185 -8.29 4.10 -1.36
N VAL A 186 -7.13 4.65 -0.98
CA VAL A 186 -6.58 4.46 0.39
C VAL A 186 -7.37 5.19 1.49
N ALA A 187 -8.26 6.13 1.17
CA ALA A 187 -9.17 6.73 2.15
C ALA A 187 -10.55 6.98 1.51
N PRO A 188 -11.54 6.10 1.72
CA PRO A 188 -12.78 6.05 0.91
C PRO A 188 -13.83 7.12 1.26
N GLY A 189 -13.50 8.16 2.04
CA GLY A 189 -14.43 9.26 2.30
C GLY A 189 -14.85 9.94 0.98
N ARG A 190 -16.16 10.15 0.73
CA ARG A 190 -16.65 10.66 -0.57
C ARG A 190 -15.96 11.95 -1.03
N ARG A 191 -15.87 12.96 -0.14
CA ARG A 191 -15.25 14.25 -0.45
C ARG A 191 -13.72 14.16 -0.55
N SER A 192 -13.09 13.26 0.20
CA SER A 192 -11.65 13.03 0.12
C SER A 192 -11.26 12.22 -1.12
N GLY A 193 -12.16 11.35 -1.62
CA GLY A 193 -11.91 10.47 -2.75
C GLY A 193 -11.57 11.23 -4.03
N GLU A 194 -12.37 12.23 -4.40
CA GLU A 194 -12.12 13.04 -5.60
C GLU A 194 -10.78 13.78 -5.53
N MET A 195 -10.46 14.39 -4.38
CA MET A 195 -9.18 15.07 -4.16
C MET A 195 -8.00 14.08 -4.20
N ILE A 196 -8.15 12.90 -3.61
CA ILE A 196 -7.14 11.83 -3.62
C ILE A 196 -6.92 11.35 -5.06
N MET A 197 -7.98 11.09 -5.81
CA MET A 197 -7.89 10.67 -7.21
C MET A 197 -7.19 11.73 -8.06
N ALA A 198 -7.55 13.00 -7.90
CA ALA A 198 -6.90 14.11 -8.61
C ALA A 198 -5.40 14.18 -8.28
N ALA A 199 -5.05 14.13 -6.99
CA ALA A 199 -3.68 14.26 -6.50
C ALA A 199 -2.79 13.03 -6.73
N THR A 200 -3.36 11.88 -7.06
CA THR A 200 -2.60 10.63 -7.28
C THR A 200 -1.70 10.75 -8.52
N PRO A 201 -0.39 10.43 -8.44
CA PRO A 201 0.50 10.43 -9.60
C PRO A 201 0.10 9.40 -10.67
N GLY A 202 0.45 9.66 -11.93
CA GLY A 202 0.11 8.80 -13.08
C GLY A 202 0.56 7.35 -12.91
N ALA A 203 1.74 7.15 -12.34
CA ALA A 203 2.31 5.84 -12.00
C ALA A 203 1.33 4.97 -11.18
N PHE A 204 0.72 5.54 -10.15
CA PHE A 204 -0.23 4.80 -9.30
C PHE A 204 -1.60 4.67 -9.97
N LYS A 205 -2.09 5.73 -10.64
CA LYS A 205 -3.38 5.74 -11.36
C LYS A 205 -3.49 4.58 -12.36
N ARG A 206 -2.46 4.34 -13.17
CA ARG A 206 -2.49 3.25 -14.17
C ARG A 206 -2.56 1.84 -13.58
N ARG A 207 -2.27 1.69 -12.28
CA ARG A 207 -2.38 0.43 -11.53
C ARG A 207 -3.70 0.31 -10.78
N ASN A 208 -4.67 1.19 -11.05
CA ASN A 208 -5.93 1.30 -10.30
C ASN A 208 -5.69 1.57 -8.80
N LEU A 209 -4.62 2.28 -8.45
CA LEU A 209 -4.27 2.59 -7.06
C LEU A 209 -4.31 4.12 -6.84
N PHE A 210 -5.19 4.57 -5.95
CA PHE A 210 -5.43 5.98 -5.65
C PHE A 210 -5.01 6.30 -4.22
N CYS A 211 -3.79 6.82 -4.09
CA CYS A 211 -3.09 7.04 -2.83
C CYS A 211 -2.95 8.52 -2.45
N GLY A 212 -3.38 9.44 -3.31
CA GLY A 212 -3.17 10.86 -3.13
C GLY A 212 -1.76 11.27 -3.52
N ALA A 213 -1.33 12.45 -3.10
CA ALA A 213 -0.01 12.94 -3.47
C ALA A 213 1.09 12.18 -2.71
N VAL A 214 2.07 11.68 -3.45
CA VAL A 214 3.20 10.90 -2.94
C VAL A 214 4.46 11.78 -2.96
N LEU A 215 5.26 11.72 -1.89
CA LEU A 215 6.52 12.47 -1.74
C LEU A 215 6.40 13.99 -2.02
N ARG A 216 5.33 14.65 -1.55
CA ARG A 216 5.13 16.10 -1.76
C ARG A 216 6.34 16.94 -1.38
N ASP A 217 6.99 16.60 -0.27
CA ASP A 217 8.16 17.35 0.21
C ASP A 217 9.38 17.21 -0.73
N PHE A 218 9.42 16.15 -1.54
CA PHE A 218 10.44 15.98 -2.58
C PHE A 218 10.17 16.85 -3.81
N VAL A 219 8.90 17.10 -4.14
CA VAL A 219 8.53 17.84 -5.34
C VAL A 219 8.46 19.35 -5.06
N ASN A 220 7.96 19.76 -3.90
CA ASN A 220 7.59 21.16 -3.63
C ASN A 220 8.71 22.04 -3.06
N SER A 221 9.94 21.54 -2.85
CA SER A 221 11.03 22.41 -2.35
C SER A 221 11.46 23.49 -3.35
N LYS A 222 11.00 23.43 -4.60
CA LYS A 222 11.31 24.44 -5.63
C LYS A 222 10.49 25.72 -5.51
N THR A 223 9.35 25.71 -4.83
CA THR A 223 8.51 26.92 -4.68
C THR A 223 8.88 27.69 -3.42
N GLY A 224 10.12 28.20 -3.38
CA GLY A 224 10.40 29.43 -2.66
C GLY A 224 9.88 30.60 -3.50
N ARG A 225 8.58 30.88 -3.42
CA ARG A 225 8.00 32.17 -3.79
C ARG A 225 7.50 32.85 -2.53
#